data_AF-A0A356P5I0-F1
#
_entry.id   AF-A0A356P5I0-F1
#
_cell.length_a   1.000
_cell.length_b   1.000
_cell.length_c   1.000
_cell.angle_alpha   90.00
_cell.angle_beta   90.00
_cell.angle_gamma   90.00
#
_symmetry.space_group_name_H-M   'P 1'
#
loop_
_entity.id
_entity.type
_entity.pdbx_description
1 polymer ?
#
loop_
_entity_poly.entity_id
_entity_poly.type
_entity_poly.pdbx_seq_one_letter_code
_entity_poly.pdbx_strand_id
1 'polypeptide(L)'
;EYSDPTNRRFHAQPNACQACGPELWVEDNKGNKLQIENPISFAQNKLAEGKLFAIKGLGGYHLTCDGWNETAIQLLRTRKRRPFKPLAVMMKSVEVIKKHCKVTTLEEE
;
A
#
# COMPACT_ATOMS: atom_id res chain seq x y z
N GLU A 1 -1.20 -22.14 18.38
CA GLU A 1 -0.95 -20.68 18.36
C GLU A 1 -1.87 -19.92 19.31
N TYR A 2 -3.17 -19.81 19.03
CA TYR A 2 -4.09 -18.97 19.83
C TYR A 2 -4.21 -19.39 21.31
N SER A 3 -4.27 -20.70 21.60
CA SER A 3 -4.44 -21.23 22.95
C SER A 3 -3.13 -21.63 23.64
N ASP A 4 -1.98 -21.42 22.99
CA ASP A 4 -0.67 -21.85 23.49
C ASP A 4 0.06 -20.67 24.16
N PRO A 5 0.21 -20.65 25.50
CA PRO A 5 0.84 -19.54 26.22
C PRO A 5 2.31 -19.30 25.87
N THR A 6 2.99 -20.27 25.27
CA THR A 6 4.38 -20.12 24.83
C THR A 6 4.50 -19.48 23.44
N ASN A 7 3.38 -19.33 22.74
CA ASN A 7 3.33 -18.75 21.41
C ASN A 7 3.07 -17.24 21.49
N ARG A 8 3.81 -16.45 20.69
CA ARG A 8 3.61 -14.99 20.59
C ARG A 8 2.19 -14.57 20.16
N ARG A 9 1.41 -15.50 19.59
CA ARG A 9 0.02 -15.31 19.14
C ARG A 9 -1.01 -15.81 20.17
N PHE A 10 -0.60 -16.11 21.40
CA PHE A 10 -1.52 -16.45 22.48
C PHE A 10 -2.55 -15.33 22.68
N HIS A 11 -3.85 -15.68 22.65
CA HIS A 11 -4.97 -14.73 22.76
C HIS A 11 -4.96 -13.55 21.77
N ALA A 12 -4.21 -13.65 20.66
CA ALA A 12 -4.25 -12.66 19.60
C ALA A 12 -5.57 -12.77 18.82
N GLN A 13 -6.56 -11.96 19.21
CA GLN A 13 -7.89 -11.94 18.58
C GLN A 13 -7.87 -11.73 17.05
N PRO A 14 -7.03 -10.85 16.47
CA PRO A 14 -6.98 -10.67 15.02
C PRO A 14 -6.08 -11.70 14.32
N ASN A 15 -5.70 -12.81 14.99
CA ASN A 15 -4.83 -13.81 14.40
C ASN A 15 -5.54 -14.52 13.23
N ALA A 16 -4.84 -14.62 12.10
CA ALA A 16 -5.33 -15.30 10.92
C ALA A 16 -4.16 -15.83 10.08
N CYS A 17 -4.47 -16.71 9.14
CA CYS A 17 -3.53 -17.23 8.14
C CYS A 17 -4.18 -17.23 6.76
N GLN A 18 -3.45 -17.71 5.74
CA GLN A 18 -3.98 -17.80 4.37
C GLN A 18 -5.23 -18.71 4.26
N ALA A 19 -5.43 -19.65 5.17
CA ALA A 19 -6.56 -20.59 5.12
C ALA A 19 -7.85 -20.06 5.79
N CYS A 20 -7.76 -19.11 6.72
CA CYS A 20 -8.92 -18.62 7.49
C CYS A 20 -9.04 -17.09 7.54
N GLY A 21 -8.06 -16.38 7.01
CA GLY A 21 -7.98 -14.93 7.02
C GLY A 21 -8.70 -14.27 5.85
N PRO A 22 -8.66 -12.93 5.81
CA PRO A 22 -9.22 -12.18 4.70
C PRO A 22 -8.43 -12.41 3.41
N GLU A 23 -9.11 -12.31 2.28
CA GLU A 23 -8.53 -12.41 0.95
C GLU A 23 -8.37 -11.03 0.31
N LEU A 24 -7.36 -10.89 -0.54
CA LEU A 24 -7.18 -9.71 -1.39
C LEU A 24 -7.94 -9.89 -2.70
N TRP A 25 -8.43 -8.78 -3.25
CA TRP A 25 -9.00 -8.75 -4.59
C TRP A 25 -8.75 -7.40 -5.26
N VAL A 26 -9.04 -7.33 -6.56
CA VAL A 26 -8.96 -6.11 -7.36
C VAL A 26 -10.30 -5.84 -8.01
N GLU A 27 -10.70 -4.57 -8.03
CA GLU A 27 -11.86 -4.07 -8.77
C GLU A 27 -11.40 -3.11 -9.87
N ASP A 28 -12.14 -3.08 -10.98
CA ASP A 28 -11.98 -2.05 -12.00
C ASP A 28 -12.62 -0.71 -11.57
N ASN A 29 -12.54 0.30 -12.44
CA ASN A 29 -13.12 1.62 -12.17
C ASN A 29 -14.66 1.67 -12.22
N LYS A 30 -15.32 0.55 -12.51
CA LYS A 30 -16.78 0.38 -12.49
C LYS A 30 -17.23 -0.45 -11.27
N GLY A 31 -16.30 -0.91 -10.42
CA GLY A 31 -16.58 -1.74 -9.26
C GLY A 31 -16.71 -3.23 -9.58
N ASN A 32 -16.32 -3.68 -10.78
CA ASN A 32 -16.35 -5.11 -11.10
C ASN A 32 -15.12 -5.80 -10.54
N LYS A 33 -15.33 -6.88 -9.77
CA LYS A 33 -14.25 -7.74 -9.27
C LYS A 33 -13.57 -8.46 -10.43
N LEU A 34 -12.26 -8.27 -10.56
CA LEU A 34 -11.45 -8.92 -11.59
C LEU A 34 -11.02 -10.32 -11.14
N GLN A 35 -10.99 -11.27 -12.08
CA GLN A 35 -10.46 -12.61 -11.86
C GLN A 35 -8.93 -12.59 -12.00
N ILE A 36 -8.24 -12.38 -10.88
CA ILE A 36 -6.78 -12.25 -10.82
C ILE A 36 -6.25 -13.22 -9.78
N GLU A 37 -5.32 -14.09 -10.17
CA GLU A 37 -4.71 -15.08 -9.28
C GLU A 37 -3.83 -14.44 -8.19
N ASN A 38 -3.01 -13.46 -8.56
CA ASN A 38 -2.16 -12.71 -7.64
C ASN A 38 -2.46 -11.20 -7.68
N PRO A 39 -3.37 -10.72 -6.82
CA PRO A 39 -3.74 -9.30 -6.72
C PRO A 39 -2.54 -8.36 -6.49
N ILE A 40 -1.52 -8.80 -5.74
CA ILE A 40 -0.35 -8.00 -5.40
C ILE A 40 0.51 -7.78 -6.65
N SER A 41 0.88 -8.86 -7.34
CA SER A 41 1.70 -8.77 -8.55
C SER A 41 0.97 -8.01 -9.66
N PHE A 42 -0.35 -8.17 -9.78
CA PHE A 42 -1.16 -7.38 -10.69
C PHE A 42 -1.09 -5.88 -10.37
N ALA A 43 -1.30 -5.50 -9.10
CA ALA A 43 -1.24 -4.10 -8.68
C ALA A 43 0.16 -3.50 -8.89
N GLN A 44 1.23 -4.25 -8.59
CA GLN A 44 2.61 -3.83 -8.84
C GLN A 44 2.85 -3.51 -10.32
N ASN A 45 2.47 -4.41 -11.22
CA ASN A 45 2.62 -4.21 -12.66
C ASN A 45 1.82 -3.00 -13.15
N LYS A 46 0.57 -2.85 -12.69
CA LYS A 46 -0.28 -1.73 -13.08
C LYS A 46 0.19 -0.38 -12.52
N LEU A 47 0.75 -0.36 -11.31
CA LEU A 47 1.40 0.84 -10.77
C LEU A 47 2.63 1.23 -11.60
N ALA A 48 3.46 0.26 -12.01
CA ALA A 48 4.60 0.49 -12.90
C ALA A 48 4.18 0.99 -14.30
N GLU A 49 3.01 0.57 -14.80
CA GLU A 49 2.38 1.11 -16.00
C GLU A 49 1.78 2.54 -15.82
N GLY A 50 1.94 3.16 -14.64
CA GLY A 50 1.43 4.50 -14.33
C GLY A 50 -0.07 4.55 -14.02
N LYS A 51 -0.71 3.41 -13.71
CA LYS A 51 -2.11 3.40 -13.25
C LYS A 51 -2.21 3.87 -11.80
N LEU A 52 -3.40 4.37 -11.45
CA LEU A 52 -3.75 4.80 -10.10
C LEU A 52 -4.55 3.71 -9.41
N PHE A 53 -4.27 3.46 -8.12
CA PHE A 53 -5.03 2.52 -7.29
C PHE A 53 -5.62 3.20 -6.07
N ALA A 54 -6.78 2.71 -5.62
CA ALA A 54 -7.24 2.89 -4.26
C ALA A 54 -6.91 1.62 -3.47
N ILE A 55 -6.03 1.71 -2.47
CA ILE A 55 -5.60 0.57 -1.65
C ILE A 55 -6.24 0.68 -0.27
N LYS A 56 -6.95 -0.37 0.16
CA LYS A 56 -7.51 -0.46 1.51
C LYS A 56 -6.39 -0.70 2.53
N GLY A 57 -6.16 0.27 3.39
CA GLY A 57 -5.35 0.13 4.60
C GLY A 57 -6.23 -0.19 5.83
N LEU A 58 -5.63 -0.11 7.01
CA LEU A 58 -6.32 -0.41 8.27
C LEU A 58 -7.41 0.63 8.61
N GLY A 59 -7.15 1.91 8.35
CA GLY A 59 -8.03 3.02 8.72
C GLY A 59 -8.84 3.62 7.57
N GLY A 60 -8.76 3.07 6.36
CA GLY A 60 -9.42 3.61 5.18
C GLY A 60 -8.67 3.32 3.89
N TYR A 61 -8.93 4.10 2.85
CA TYR A 61 -8.31 3.93 1.53
C TYR A 61 -7.26 5.02 1.25
N HIS A 62 -6.15 4.61 0.63
CA HIS A 62 -5.15 5.50 0.07
C HIS A 62 -5.24 5.48 -1.45
N LEU A 63 -5.19 6.67 -2.06
CA LEU A 63 -4.95 6.78 -3.50
C LEU A 63 -3.44 6.75 -3.73
N THR A 64 -3.00 5.79 -4.54
CA THR A 64 -1.59 5.44 -4.73
C THR A 64 -1.24 5.45 -6.21
N CYS A 65 -0.04 5.92 -6.51
CA CYS A 65 0.59 5.87 -7.82
C CYS A 65 2.09 5.58 -7.65
N ASP A 66 2.79 5.32 -8.75
CA ASP A 66 4.24 5.33 -8.75
C ASP A 66 4.76 6.75 -8.46
N GLY A 67 5.65 6.88 -7.46
CA GLY A 67 6.26 8.13 -7.04
C GLY A 67 7.35 8.64 -7.98
N TRP A 68 7.82 7.81 -8.91
CA TRP A 68 8.78 8.19 -9.96
C TRP A 68 8.11 8.58 -11.28
N ASN A 69 6.81 8.36 -11.41
CA ASN A 69 6.06 8.64 -12.64
C ASN A 69 5.36 10.00 -12.53
N GLU A 70 5.96 11.03 -13.10
CA GLU A 70 5.41 12.40 -13.09
C GLU A 70 4.00 12.48 -13.69
N THR A 71 3.75 11.75 -14.78
CA THR A 71 2.43 11.72 -15.44
C THR A 71 1.35 11.16 -14.50
N ALA A 72 1.66 10.07 -13.78
CA ALA A 72 0.75 9.48 -12.81
C ALA A 72 0.49 10.42 -11.61
N ILE A 73 1.54 11.10 -11.12
CA ILE A 73 1.43 12.09 -10.04
C ILE A 73 0.52 13.25 -10.47
N GLN A 74 0.70 13.81 -11.67
CA GLN A 74 -0.14 14.88 -12.18
C GLN A 74 -1.60 14.43 -12.36
N LEU A 75 -1.81 13.23 -12.91
CA LEU A 75 -3.15 12.66 -13.04
C LEU A 75 -3.83 12.51 -11.68
N LEU A 76 -3.11 12.04 -10.66
CA LEU A 76 -3.61 11.92 -9.29
C LEU A 76 -3.99 13.29 -8.72
N ARG A 77 -3.14 14.32 -8.89
CA ARG A 77 -3.42 15.69 -8.42
C ARG A 77 -4.66 16.28 -9.06
N THR A 78 -4.80 16.13 -10.38
CA THR A 78 -5.97 16.60 -11.14
C THR A 78 -7.25 15.92 -10.66
N ARG A 79 -7.26 14.58 -10.58
CA ARG A 79 -8.45 13.83 -10.14
C ARG A 79 -8.83 14.09 -8.68
N LYS A 80 -7.83 14.25 -7.80
CA LYS A 80 -8.05 14.55 -6.38
C LYS A 80 -8.32 16.04 -6.11
N ARG A 81 -8.23 16.91 -7.13
CA ARG A 81 -8.33 18.37 -6.99
C ARG A 81 -7.38 18.91 -5.92
N ARG A 82 -6.12 18.45 -5.95
CA ARG A 82 -5.08 18.77 -4.97
C ARG A 82 -3.80 19.26 -5.66
N PRO A 83 -3.80 20.51 -6.17
CA PRO A 83 -2.71 21.00 -7.02
C PRO A 83 -1.37 21.08 -6.27
N PHE A 84 -1.33 21.70 -5.10
CA PHE A 84 -0.04 22.05 -4.46
C PHE A 84 0.25 21.29 -3.17
N LYS A 85 -0.79 20.92 -2.41
CA LYS A 85 -0.57 20.33 -1.08
C LYS A 85 0.29 19.06 -1.21
N PRO A 86 1.38 18.92 -0.43
CA PRO A 86 2.30 17.79 -0.52
C PRO A 86 1.58 16.45 -0.43
N LEU A 87 2.13 15.45 -1.14
CA LEU A 87 1.69 14.07 -1.10
C LEU A 87 2.68 13.28 -0.24
N ALA A 88 2.17 12.35 0.55
CA ALA A 88 3.02 11.41 1.26
C ALA A 88 3.61 10.39 0.28
N VAL A 89 4.81 9.91 0.57
CA VAL A 89 5.52 8.89 -0.22
C VAL A 89 5.87 7.73 0.70
N MET A 90 5.72 6.50 0.20
CA MET A 90 6.18 5.29 0.88
C MET A 90 7.48 4.84 0.21
N MET A 91 8.54 4.64 1.00
CA MET A 91 9.84 4.14 0.54
C MET A 91 10.09 2.75 1.11
N LYS A 92 10.88 1.95 0.40
CA LYS A 92 11.13 0.54 0.76
C LYS A 92 11.82 0.38 2.12
N SER A 93 12.78 1.24 2.43
CA SER A 93 13.60 1.14 3.65
C SER A 93 14.27 2.47 3.98
N VAL A 94 14.81 2.58 5.20
CA VAL A 94 15.51 3.79 5.66
C VAL A 94 16.75 4.09 4.81
N GLU A 95 17.45 3.06 4.32
CA GLU A 95 18.61 3.23 3.43
C GLU A 95 18.21 3.87 2.09
N VAL A 96 17.00 3.61 1.60
CA VAL A 96 16.47 4.28 0.40
C VAL A 96 16.10 5.72 0.73
N ILE A 97 15.47 5.97 1.89
CA ILE A 97 15.11 7.33 2.33
C ILE A 97 16.35 8.23 2.40
N LYS A 98 17.45 7.75 2.99
CA LYS A 98 18.71 8.49 3.13
C LYS A 98 19.33 8.95 1.80
N LYS A 99 18.99 8.31 0.67
CA LYS A 99 19.43 8.74 -0.67
C LYS A 99 18.68 9.97 -1.18
N HIS A 100 17.52 10.27 -0.60
CA HIS A 100 16.61 11.32 -1.07
C HIS A 100 16.31 12.40 -0.02
N CYS A 101 16.53 12.10 1.27
CA CYS A 101 16.23 12.97 2.39
C CYS A 101 17.37 12.99 3.41
N LYS A 102 17.49 14.09 4.15
CA LYS A 102 18.30 14.12 5.38
C LYS A 102 17.52 13.38 6.47
N VAL A 103 18.20 12.49 7.18
CA VAL A 103 17.65 11.70 8.29
C VAL A 103 18.57 11.89 9.48
N THR A 104 18.01 12.35 10.59
CA THR A 104 18.72 12.46 11.88
C THR A 104 18.84 11.10 12.55
N THR A 105 19.75 10.98 13.53
CA THR A 105 19.90 9.72 14.30
C THR A 105 18.59 9.29 14.96
N LEU A 106 17.83 10.24 15.52
CA LEU A 106 16.54 9.96 16.17
C LEU A 106 15.44 9.53 15.17
N GLU A 107 15.52 9.94 13.91
CA GLU A 107 14.57 9.52 12.87
C GLU A 107 14.88 8.14 12.27
N GLU A 108 16.06 7.59 12.56
CA GLU A 108 16.49 6.26 12.11
C GLU A 108 16.22 5.15 13.14
N GLU A 109 16.24 5.49 14.43
CA GLU A 109 15.92 4.60 15.56
C GLU A 109 14.43 4.22 15.64
#